data_AF-A0A7H8KHB9-F1
#
_entry.id   AF-A0A7H8KHB9-F1
#
_cell.length_a   1.000
_cell.length_b   1.000
_cell.length_c   1.000
_cell.angle_alpha   90.00
_cell.angle_beta   90.00
_cell.angle_gamma   90.00
#
_symmetry.space_group_name_H-M   'P 1'
#
loop_
_entity.id
_entity.type
_entity.pdbx_description
1 polymer ?
#
loop_
_entity_poly.entity_id
_entity_poly.type
_entity_poly.pdbx_seq_one_letter_code
_entity_poly.pdbx_strand_id
1 'polypeptide(L)'
;MSYIAFHTREQTGYISGSERAHVDILVRKTAAQHRRSVFGHDSPDRPSLLRKAVNWPGDTTRSNRFDQWSDTHIAVSHDKGLHAILPDGPTAETLLNIDLNTVIAHGTPAVQLVARISGQCEVHAFVEGTDRAWFADHIDAATNAGVLRRDMSCYPLRADNPNGWTEVAQLVRSTDSGPIVMSYSVCDGFPNRETAAWPDSLPDQDENPDDFDAAEQVWMALSPAERWDQAMAGLRRKAETAWLLRISPDNLGTAAFGTETPLTWHDIAAAWQGETVGAR
;
A
#
# COMPACT_ATOMS: atom_id res chain seq x y z
N MET A 1 5.76 19.42 1.99
CA MET A 1 6.27 18.27 1.19
C MET A 1 5.74 16.99 1.84
N SER A 2 5.38 15.98 1.05
CA SER A 2 4.92 14.71 1.64
C SER A 2 6.07 13.81 2.09
N TYR A 3 5.78 12.87 3.00
CA TYR A 3 6.74 11.88 3.51
C TYR A 3 6.04 10.64 4.08
N ILE A 4 6.76 9.52 4.10
CA ILE A 4 6.43 8.34 4.92
C ILE A 4 7.21 8.47 6.22
N ALA A 5 6.53 8.32 7.35
CA ALA A 5 7.13 8.27 8.67
C ALA A 5 7.17 6.82 9.18
N PHE A 6 8.27 6.45 9.82
CA PHE A 6 8.47 5.19 10.52
C PHE A 6 8.59 5.50 12.00
N HIS A 7 7.52 5.24 12.74
CA HIS A 7 7.42 5.55 14.15
C HIS A 7 7.87 4.36 14.99
N THR A 8 8.77 4.60 15.93
CA THR A 8 8.81 3.86 17.19
C THR A 8 8.02 4.65 18.23
N ARG A 9 7.91 4.12 19.46
CA ARG A 9 7.28 4.85 20.55
C ARG A 9 8.04 6.14 20.91
N GLU A 10 9.36 6.16 20.76
CA GLU A 10 10.24 7.26 21.19
C GLU A 10 10.81 8.10 20.04
N GLN A 11 10.86 7.56 18.83
CA GLN A 11 11.61 8.12 17.71
C GLN A 11 10.81 8.01 16.41
N THR A 12 11.16 8.82 15.42
CA THR A 12 10.57 8.73 14.09
C THR A 12 11.62 9.02 13.03
N GLY A 13 11.67 8.14 12.03
CA GLY A 13 12.48 8.28 10.83
C GLY A 13 11.60 8.61 9.64
N TYR A 14 12.14 9.30 8.65
CA TYR A 14 11.36 9.79 7.52
C TYR A 14 11.96 9.40 6.17
N ILE A 15 11.06 9.14 5.23
CA ILE A 15 11.36 8.93 3.82
C ILE A 15 10.58 9.96 3.02
N SER A 16 11.25 10.66 2.10
CA SER A 16 10.60 11.71 1.31
C SER A 16 9.48 11.17 0.45
N GLY A 17 8.46 11.99 0.20
CA GLY A 17 7.38 11.65 -0.74
C GLY A 17 7.87 11.40 -2.16
N SER A 18 9.05 11.93 -2.54
CA SER A 18 9.69 11.61 -3.81
C SER A 18 10.09 10.14 -3.91
N GLU A 19 10.45 9.53 -2.78
CA GLU A 19 10.78 8.10 -2.72
C GLU A 19 9.53 7.24 -2.78
N ARG A 20 8.45 7.64 -2.11
CA ARG A 20 7.14 6.99 -2.29
C ARG A 20 6.73 7.03 -3.77
N ALA A 21 6.86 8.18 -4.43
CA ALA A 21 6.54 8.31 -5.85
C ALA A 21 7.45 7.42 -6.74
N HIS A 22 8.75 7.30 -6.42
CA HIS A 22 9.65 6.37 -7.09
C HIS A 22 9.21 4.91 -6.92
N VAL A 23 8.87 4.51 -5.70
CA VAL A 23 8.37 3.17 -5.39
C VAL A 23 7.05 2.89 -6.11
N ASP A 24 6.10 3.83 -6.11
CA ASP A 24 4.84 3.70 -6.84
C ASP A 24 5.06 3.45 -8.34
N ILE A 25 6.00 4.18 -8.96
CA ILE A 25 6.38 3.97 -10.37
C ILE A 25 6.98 2.58 -10.57
N LEU A 26 7.83 2.12 -9.65
CA LEU A 26 8.43 0.80 -9.72
C LEU A 26 7.37 -0.31 -9.66
N VAL A 27 6.49 -0.26 -8.66
CA VAL A 27 5.37 -1.21 -8.49
C VAL A 27 4.56 -1.28 -9.79
N ARG A 28 4.17 -0.13 -10.35
CA ARG A 28 3.36 -0.07 -11.57
C ARG A 28 4.08 -0.64 -12.79
N LYS A 29 5.37 -0.36 -12.95
CA LYS A 29 6.17 -0.93 -14.04
C LYS A 29 6.31 -2.45 -13.91
N THR A 30 6.51 -2.95 -12.69
CA THR A 30 6.56 -4.39 -12.44
C THR A 30 5.21 -5.04 -12.72
N ALA A 31 4.11 -4.47 -12.20
CA ALA A 31 2.75 -4.95 -12.49
C ALA A 31 2.45 -4.96 -14.00
N ALA A 32 2.86 -3.92 -14.73
CA ALA A 32 2.73 -3.85 -16.19
C ALA A 32 3.44 -5.00 -16.92
N GLN A 33 4.62 -5.40 -16.45
CA GLN A 33 5.33 -6.55 -17.00
C GLN A 33 4.54 -7.85 -16.77
N HIS A 34 4.01 -8.04 -15.57
CA HIS A 34 3.13 -9.19 -15.27
C HIS A 34 1.88 -9.19 -16.15
N ARG A 35 1.16 -8.05 -16.24
CA ARG A 35 0.00 -7.88 -17.13
C ARG A 35 0.31 -8.31 -18.57
N ARG A 36 1.39 -7.77 -19.15
CA ARG A 36 1.81 -8.11 -20.52
C ARG A 36 2.15 -9.59 -20.67
N SER A 37 2.71 -10.22 -19.64
CA SER A 37 3.05 -11.64 -19.67
C SER A 37 1.80 -12.55 -19.68
N VAL A 38 0.74 -12.18 -18.96
CA VAL A 38 -0.46 -13.04 -18.80
C VAL A 38 -1.56 -12.77 -19.82
N PHE A 39 -1.67 -11.53 -20.31
CA PHE A 39 -2.65 -11.16 -21.35
C PHE A 39 -2.04 -11.14 -22.76
N GLY A 40 -0.72 -11.33 -22.86
CA GLY A 40 0.04 -11.16 -24.10
C GLY A 40 0.25 -9.68 -24.45
N HIS A 41 1.09 -9.44 -25.45
CA HIS A 41 1.17 -8.12 -26.08
C HIS A 41 -0.02 -7.92 -27.02
N ASP A 42 -0.59 -6.71 -27.03
CA ASP A 42 -1.55 -6.28 -28.06
C ASP A 42 -0.87 -6.46 -29.44
N SER A 43 -1.34 -7.45 -30.20
CA SER A 43 -1.20 -7.39 -31.65
C SER A 43 -2.15 -6.29 -32.13
N PRO A 44 -1.75 -5.44 -33.10
CA PRO A 44 -2.64 -4.43 -33.69
C PRO A 44 -4.00 -5.00 -34.12
N ASP A 45 -4.03 -6.30 -34.46
CA ASP A 45 -5.19 -7.00 -35.02
C ASP A 45 -6.04 -7.77 -33.98
N ARG A 46 -5.64 -7.78 -32.69
CA ARG A 46 -6.38 -8.46 -31.61
C ARG A 46 -6.38 -7.61 -30.35
N PRO A 47 -7.52 -7.02 -29.94
CA PRO A 47 -7.59 -6.37 -28.64
C PRO A 47 -7.31 -7.42 -27.55
N SER A 48 -6.34 -7.16 -26.67
CA SER A 48 -6.03 -8.05 -25.56
C SER A 48 -7.25 -8.31 -24.68
N LEU A 49 -7.26 -9.48 -24.06
CA LEU A 49 -8.18 -9.83 -22.98
C LEU A 49 -8.20 -8.76 -21.87
N LEU A 50 -7.09 -8.04 -21.68
CA LEU A 50 -7.00 -6.92 -20.75
C LEU A 50 -8.05 -5.82 -21.01
N ARG A 51 -8.42 -5.56 -22.28
CA ARG A 51 -9.48 -4.58 -22.59
C ARG A 51 -10.86 -5.02 -22.13
N LYS A 52 -11.12 -6.33 -22.11
CA LYS A 52 -12.36 -6.89 -21.57
C LYS A 52 -12.34 -6.88 -20.05
N ALA A 53 -11.16 -7.09 -19.48
CA ALA A 53 -10.93 -7.19 -18.05
C ALA A 53 -10.86 -5.84 -17.32
N VAL A 54 -11.07 -4.71 -18.00
CA VAL A 54 -11.00 -3.37 -17.41
C VAL A 54 -12.19 -2.54 -17.86
N ASN A 55 -12.86 -1.89 -16.90
CA ASN A 55 -13.93 -0.95 -17.21
C ASN A 55 -13.37 0.36 -17.77
N TRP A 56 -13.23 0.43 -19.09
CA TRP A 56 -12.65 1.58 -19.79
C TRP A 56 -13.75 2.48 -20.42
N PRO A 57 -13.79 3.79 -20.13
CA PRO A 57 -14.86 4.68 -20.60
C PRO A 57 -14.65 5.33 -21.99
N GLY A 58 -13.52 5.14 -22.68
CA GLY A 58 -13.21 5.80 -23.96
C GLY A 58 -13.46 4.95 -25.23
N ASP A 59 -13.50 5.60 -26.39
CA ASP A 59 -13.68 4.96 -27.69
C ASP A 59 -12.47 4.08 -28.10
N THR A 60 -12.74 2.86 -28.56
CA THR A 60 -11.85 1.68 -28.60
C THR A 60 -10.93 1.59 -29.83
N THR A 61 -10.90 2.61 -30.69
CA THR A 61 -10.34 2.51 -32.04
C THR A 61 -8.82 2.77 -32.18
N ARG A 62 -8.09 3.12 -31.11
CA ARG A 62 -6.63 3.38 -31.19
C ARG A 62 -5.81 2.48 -30.27
N SER A 63 -5.37 1.34 -30.80
CA SER A 63 -4.71 0.26 -30.06
C SER A 63 -3.42 0.65 -29.34
N ASN A 64 -2.62 1.50 -29.96
CA ASN A 64 -1.35 1.99 -29.40
C ASN A 64 -1.49 2.97 -28.22
N ARG A 65 -2.71 3.45 -27.93
CA ARG A 65 -2.96 4.31 -26.76
C ARG A 65 -3.40 3.54 -25.52
N PHE A 66 -3.83 2.29 -25.65
CA PHE A 66 -4.35 1.54 -24.50
C PHE A 66 -3.23 1.13 -23.53
N ASP A 67 -2.08 0.64 -24.01
CA ASP A 67 -0.94 0.31 -23.16
C ASP A 67 -0.34 1.55 -22.49
N GLN A 68 -0.13 2.63 -23.26
CA GLN A 68 0.36 3.88 -22.70
C GLN A 68 -0.65 4.49 -21.72
N TRP A 69 -1.95 4.36 -22.00
CA TRP A 69 -2.98 4.77 -21.05
C TRP A 69 -2.99 3.89 -19.82
N SER A 70 -2.93 2.56 -19.92
CA SER A 70 -3.05 1.67 -18.76
C SER A 70 -1.88 1.90 -17.82
N ASP A 71 -0.68 2.08 -18.37
CA ASP A 71 0.51 2.44 -17.59
C ASP A 71 0.43 3.85 -16.97
N THR A 72 -0.34 4.78 -17.54
CA THR A 72 -0.47 6.18 -17.06
C THR A 72 -1.72 6.46 -16.22
N HIS A 73 -2.83 5.75 -16.44
CA HIS A 73 -4.15 6.05 -15.85
C HIS A 73 -4.50 5.16 -14.67
N ILE A 74 -4.07 3.89 -14.68
CA ILE A 74 -4.00 3.10 -13.44
C ILE A 74 -3.14 3.87 -12.41
N ALA A 75 -2.20 4.68 -12.90
CA ALA A 75 -1.31 5.47 -12.10
C ALA A 75 -1.95 6.68 -11.36
N VAL A 76 -3.11 7.16 -11.80
CA VAL A 76 -3.73 8.38 -11.25
C VAL A 76 -5.17 8.19 -10.79
N SER A 77 -5.77 7.04 -11.06
CA SER A 77 -7.16 6.75 -10.73
C SER A 77 -7.26 5.98 -9.42
N HIS A 78 -6.97 6.63 -8.31
CA HIS A 78 -7.29 6.09 -6.99
C HIS A 78 -8.81 6.07 -6.73
N ASP A 79 -9.60 6.94 -7.41
CA ASP A 79 -11.02 7.18 -7.06
C ASP A 79 -12.04 7.14 -8.21
N LYS A 80 -11.63 6.98 -9.48
CA LYS A 80 -12.53 7.25 -10.63
C LYS A 80 -13.18 6.03 -11.28
N GLY A 81 -13.52 5.00 -10.51
CA GLY A 81 -14.35 3.89 -11.00
C GLY A 81 -13.67 2.95 -12.01
N LEU A 82 -12.33 2.96 -12.07
CA LEU A 82 -11.57 1.98 -12.84
C LEU A 82 -11.39 0.71 -12.01
N HIS A 83 -12.14 -0.31 -12.40
CA HIS A 83 -12.14 -1.62 -11.76
C HIS A 83 -11.78 -2.70 -12.77
N ALA A 84 -11.27 -3.82 -12.27
CA ALA A 84 -11.21 -5.02 -13.08
C ALA A 84 -12.62 -5.57 -13.27
N ILE A 85 -12.86 -6.15 -14.44
CA ILE A 85 -14.08 -6.86 -14.78
C ILE A 85 -13.71 -8.34 -14.87
N LEU A 86 -14.37 -9.17 -14.07
CA LEU A 86 -14.36 -10.62 -14.24
C LEU A 86 -15.45 -11.03 -15.24
N PRO A 87 -15.38 -12.24 -15.80
CA PRO A 87 -16.40 -12.75 -16.72
C PRO A 87 -17.85 -12.65 -16.21
N ASP A 88 -18.05 -12.84 -14.92
CA ASP A 88 -19.35 -12.80 -14.23
C ASP A 88 -19.79 -11.39 -13.80
N GLY A 89 -18.96 -10.37 -14.01
CA GLY A 89 -19.29 -8.99 -13.71
C GLY A 89 -18.11 -8.15 -13.21
N PRO A 90 -18.36 -6.87 -12.86
CA PRO A 90 -17.33 -6.03 -12.29
C PRO A 90 -16.87 -6.57 -10.94
N THR A 91 -15.56 -6.50 -10.68
CA THR A 91 -15.03 -6.66 -9.33
C THR A 91 -15.21 -5.37 -8.54
N ALA A 92 -15.32 -5.47 -7.22
CA ALA A 92 -15.19 -4.30 -6.35
C ALA A 92 -13.74 -3.80 -6.24
N GLU A 93 -12.78 -4.49 -6.89
CA GLU A 93 -11.36 -4.18 -6.78
C GLU A 93 -10.93 -3.03 -7.68
N THR A 94 -10.14 -2.14 -7.11
CA THR A 94 -9.45 -1.11 -7.90
C THR A 94 -8.26 -1.72 -8.63
N LEU A 95 -7.91 -1.16 -9.79
CA LEU A 95 -6.73 -1.62 -10.52
C LEU A 95 -5.43 -1.42 -9.73
N LEU A 96 -5.38 -0.45 -8.82
CA LEU A 96 -4.25 -0.24 -7.93
C LEU A 96 -4.07 -1.41 -6.95
N ASN A 97 -5.15 -1.89 -6.34
CA ASN A 97 -5.11 -3.06 -5.45
C ASN A 97 -4.56 -4.28 -6.20
N ILE A 98 -5.03 -4.48 -7.44
CA ILE A 98 -4.58 -5.60 -8.28
C ILE A 98 -3.11 -5.46 -8.65
N ASP A 99 -2.63 -4.24 -9.00
CA ASP A 99 -1.21 -3.98 -9.25
C ASP A 99 -0.35 -4.30 -8.03
N LEU A 100 -0.73 -3.80 -6.85
CA LEU A 100 -0.03 -4.04 -5.59
C LEU A 100 -0.01 -5.53 -5.25
N ASN A 101 -1.16 -6.20 -5.28
CA ASN A 101 -1.29 -7.64 -5.00
C ASN A 101 -0.45 -8.48 -5.97
N THR A 102 -0.45 -8.13 -7.27
CA THR A 102 0.34 -8.84 -8.29
C THR A 102 1.83 -8.73 -7.97
N VAL A 103 2.30 -7.53 -7.61
CA VAL A 103 3.71 -7.29 -7.29
C VAL A 103 4.10 -7.95 -5.97
N ILE A 104 3.19 -8.01 -5.00
CA ILE A 104 3.40 -8.73 -3.75
C ILE A 104 3.47 -10.25 -3.98
N ALA A 105 2.56 -10.81 -4.77
CA ALA A 105 2.51 -12.24 -5.02
C ALA A 105 3.70 -12.76 -5.86
N HIS A 106 4.21 -11.93 -6.79
CA HIS A 106 5.16 -12.40 -7.81
C HIS A 106 6.47 -11.62 -7.90
N GLY A 107 6.63 -10.54 -7.12
CA GLY A 107 7.87 -9.77 -7.06
C GLY A 107 8.99 -10.48 -6.30
N THR A 108 10.21 -9.98 -6.45
CA THR A 108 11.31 -10.37 -5.56
C THR A 108 11.08 -9.80 -4.15
N PRO A 109 11.68 -10.34 -3.08
CA PRO A 109 11.46 -9.84 -1.71
C PRO A 109 11.66 -8.32 -1.54
N ALA A 110 12.64 -7.74 -2.24
CA ALA A 110 12.85 -6.29 -2.25
C ALA A 110 11.66 -5.54 -2.87
N VAL A 111 11.13 -6.03 -3.98
CA VAL A 111 9.99 -5.41 -4.67
C VAL A 111 8.68 -5.65 -3.90
N GLN A 112 8.51 -6.81 -3.27
CA GLN A 112 7.39 -7.10 -2.38
C GLN A 112 7.36 -6.14 -1.20
N LEU A 113 8.50 -5.94 -0.53
CA LEU A 113 8.62 -5.01 0.59
C LEU A 113 8.17 -3.59 0.19
N VAL A 114 8.70 -3.07 -0.91
CA VAL A 114 8.38 -1.68 -1.31
C VAL A 114 6.93 -1.55 -1.75
N ALA A 115 6.34 -2.57 -2.37
CA ALA A 115 4.90 -2.59 -2.68
C ALA A 115 4.05 -2.53 -1.40
N ARG A 116 4.41 -3.30 -0.38
CA ARG A 116 3.75 -3.27 0.94
C ARG A 116 3.89 -1.88 1.58
N ILE A 117 5.08 -1.30 1.61
CA ILE A 117 5.29 0.04 2.16
C ILE A 117 4.48 1.09 1.40
N SER A 118 4.50 1.08 0.07
CA SER A 118 3.82 2.10 -0.74
C SER A 118 2.32 2.12 -0.50
N GLY A 119 1.68 0.95 -0.58
CA GLY A 119 0.23 0.85 -0.44
C GLY A 119 -0.25 0.92 1.01
N GLN A 120 0.52 0.41 1.97
CA GLN A 120 0.06 0.31 3.36
C GLN A 120 0.53 1.45 4.27
N CYS A 121 1.42 2.34 3.80
CA CYS A 121 1.81 3.52 4.58
C CYS A 121 0.63 4.49 4.82
N GLU A 122 -0.38 4.46 3.95
CA GLU A 122 -1.62 5.27 4.07
C GLU A 122 -2.56 4.78 5.18
N VAL A 123 -2.42 3.50 5.57
CA VAL A 123 -3.35 2.82 6.50
C VAL A 123 -2.63 2.19 7.69
N HIS A 124 -1.44 2.73 8.01
CA HIS A 124 -0.68 2.40 9.20
C HIS A 124 -0.25 0.93 9.33
N ALA A 125 0.30 0.35 8.27
CA ALA A 125 0.99 -0.94 8.41
C ALA A 125 2.10 -0.87 9.45
N PHE A 126 2.33 -2.01 10.11
CA PHE A 126 3.27 -2.11 11.21
C PHE A 126 4.10 -3.39 11.15
N VAL A 127 5.24 -3.36 11.83
CA VAL A 127 6.16 -4.48 12.03
C VAL A 127 6.27 -4.71 13.52
N GLU A 128 6.05 -5.94 13.97
CA GLU A 128 6.21 -6.27 15.40
C GLU A 128 7.67 -6.22 15.83
N GLY A 129 7.91 -5.96 17.12
CA GLY A 129 9.27 -5.84 17.66
C GLY A 129 10.18 -7.02 17.33
N THR A 130 9.63 -8.24 17.36
CA THR A 130 10.35 -9.49 17.03
C THR A 130 10.82 -9.56 15.58
N ASP A 131 10.18 -8.82 14.67
CA ASP A 131 10.40 -8.89 13.23
C ASP A 131 11.27 -7.72 12.72
N ARG A 132 11.73 -6.82 13.62
CA ARG A 132 12.46 -5.60 13.22
C ARG A 132 13.80 -5.86 12.57
N ALA A 133 14.58 -6.79 13.11
CA ALA A 133 15.87 -7.16 12.51
C ALA A 133 15.67 -7.66 11.07
N TRP A 134 14.70 -8.55 10.88
CA TRP A 134 14.30 -9.05 9.56
C TRP A 134 13.86 -7.91 8.62
N PHE A 135 13.06 -6.96 9.11
CA PHE A 135 12.60 -5.82 8.31
C PHE A 135 13.74 -4.90 7.90
N ALA A 136 14.66 -4.58 8.82
CA ALA A 136 15.86 -3.80 8.51
C ALA A 136 16.77 -4.49 7.49
N ASP A 137 16.92 -5.82 7.59
CA ASP A 137 17.70 -6.59 6.64
C ASP A 137 17.07 -6.57 5.23
N HIS A 138 15.74 -6.53 5.12
CA HIS A 138 15.05 -6.37 3.84
C HIS A 138 15.21 -4.96 3.27
N ILE A 139 15.22 -3.93 4.10
CA ILE A 139 15.54 -2.55 3.67
C ILE A 139 16.96 -2.50 3.10
N ASP A 140 17.94 -3.08 3.81
CA ASP A 140 19.33 -3.15 3.35
C ASP A 140 19.46 -3.94 2.05
N ALA A 141 18.80 -5.08 1.94
CA ALA A 141 18.80 -5.89 0.72
C ALA A 141 18.21 -5.12 -0.47
N ALA A 142 17.08 -4.44 -0.29
CA ALA A 142 16.45 -3.63 -1.33
C ALA A 142 17.30 -2.42 -1.73
N THR A 143 17.97 -1.80 -0.76
CA THR A 143 18.93 -0.72 -0.97
C THR A 143 20.16 -1.20 -1.75
N ASN A 144 20.67 -2.39 -1.43
CA ASN A 144 21.82 -3.01 -2.12
C ASN A 144 21.48 -3.48 -3.54
N ALA A 145 20.25 -3.92 -3.77
CA ALA A 145 19.74 -4.26 -5.10
C ALA A 145 19.45 -3.04 -5.98
N GLY A 146 19.54 -1.81 -5.45
CA GLY A 146 19.21 -0.58 -6.16
C GLY A 146 17.70 -0.38 -6.37
N VAL A 147 16.87 -1.11 -5.64
CA VAL A 147 15.42 -0.92 -5.61
C VAL A 147 15.06 0.35 -4.83
N LEU A 148 15.69 0.51 -3.66
CA LEU A 148 15.57 1.69 -2.80
C LEU A 148 16.79 2.60 -2.96
N ARG A 149 16.59 3.92 -2.91
CA ARG A 149 17.69 4.89 -3.04
C ARG A 149 18.45 5.05 -1.73
N ARG A 150 19.75 4.75 -1.72
CA ARG A 150 20.60 4.76 -0.51
C ARG A 150 20.56 6.09 0.25
N ASP A 151 20.65 7.20 -0.49
CA ASP A 151 20.80 8.55 0.05
C ASP A 151 19.73 9.47 -0.56
N MET A 152 19.13 10.29 0.30
CA MET A 152 18.16 11.34 -0.04
C MET A 152 18.56 12.71 0.50
N SER A 153 19.84 12.92 0.81
CA SER A 153 20.41 14.15 1.38
C SER A 153 20.10 15.43 0.60
N CYS A 154 19.78 15.33 -0.69
CA CYS A 154 19.38 16.47 -1.52
C CYS A 154 17.95 16.99 -1.24
N TYR A 155 17.17 16.30 -0.40
CA TYR A 155 15.82 16.70 0.00
C TYR A 155 15.68 16.67 1.52
N PRO A 156 16.30 17.61 2.27
CA PRO A 156 16.12 17.68 3.71
C PRO A 156 14.64 17.97 4.01
N LEU A 157 13.93 16.99 4.57
CA LEU A 157 12.55 17.17 5.03
C LEU A 157 12.51 18.05 6.27
N ARG A 158 13.51 17.92 7.14
CA ARG A 158 13.73 18.72 8.34
C ARG A 158 15.24 18.87 8.57
N ALA A 159 15.66 19.99 9.15
CA ALA A 159 17.08 20.29 9.41
C ALA A 159 17.69 19.39 10.50
N ASP A 160 16.86 18.75 11.30
CA ASP A 160 17.19 18.01 12.51
C ASP A 160 16.96 16.50 12.39
N ASN A 161 16.54 15.99 11.23
CA ASN A 161 16.25 14.56 11.06
C ASN A 161 16.94 14.00 9.81
N PRO A 162 17.82 12.99 9.96
CA PRO A 162 18.50 12.40 8.83
C PRO A 162 17.48 11.61 7.99
N ASN A 163 17.49 11.84 6.68
CA ASN A 163 16.49 11.31 5.74
C ASN A 163 17.14 10.25 4.85
N GLY A 164 16.54 9.06 4.76
CA GLY A 164 17.13 7.99 3.96
C GLY A 164 16.76 6.61 4.47
N TRP A 165 16.89 5.61 3.59
CA TRP A 165 16.66 4.22 3.95
C TRP A 165 17.72 3.68 4.91
N THR A 166 18.95 4.23 4.86
CA THR A 166 20.03 3.86 5.79
C THR A 166 19.65 4.24 7.22
N GLU A 167 19.13 5.45 7.41
CA GLU A 167 18.68 6.00 8.69
C GLU A 167 17.46 5.26 9.20
N VAL A 168 16.50 4.96 8.32
CA VAL A 168 15.33 4.15 8.69
C VAL A 168 15.76 2.74 9.10
N ALA A 169 16.67 2.09 8.37
CA ALA A 169 17.19 0.78 8.76
C ALA A 169 17.91 0.83 10.12
N GLN A 170 18.67 1.90 10.40
CA GLN A 170 19.29 2.12 11.71
C GLN A 170 18.26 2.34 12.82
N LEU A 171 17.24 3.16 12.59
CA LEU A 171 16.13 3.36 13.51
C LEU A 171 15.39 2.04 13.80
N VAL A 172 15.10 1.27 12.76
CA VAL A 172 14.45 -0.04 12.91
C VAL A 172 15.32 -0.96 13.76
N ARG A 173 16.65 -0.83 13.74
CA ARG A 173 17.57 -1.62 14.59
C ARG A 173 17.83 -1.03 15.98
N SER A 174 17.61 0.26 16.19
CA SER A 174 18.12 0.97 17.39
C SER A 174 17.32 0.73 18.67
N THR A 175 16.17 0.08 18.61
CA THR A 175 15.37 -0.23 19.79
C THR A 175 14.86 -1.66 19.76
N ASP A 176 14.94 -2.35 20.89
CA ASP A 176 15.01 -3.83 20.88
C ASP A 176 13.67 -4.56 21.02
N SER A 177 12.55 -3.86 21.24
CA SER A 177 11.28 -4.54 21.60
C SER A 177 9.97 -3.93 21.11
N GLY A 178 9.93 -2.62 20.83
CA GLY A 178 8.70 -1.94 20.39
C GLY A 178 8.38 -2.17 18.90
N PRO A 179 7.10 -2.12 18.49
CA PRO A 179 6.72 -2.20 17.08
C PRO A 179 7.15 -0.95 16.30
N ILE A 180 7.24 -1.07 14.98
CA ILE A 180 7.37 0.04 14.04
C ILE A 180 6.04 0.25 13.35
N VAL A 181 5.56 1.50 13.29
CA VAL A 181 4.33 1.85 12.58
C VAL A 181 4.63 2.85 11.49
N MET A 182 4.07 2.64 10.31
CA MET A 182 4.17 3.58 9.21
C MET A 182 3.03 4.60 9.25
N SER A 183 3.26 5.81 8.77
CA SER A 183 2.20 6.74 8.39
C SER A 183 2.61 7.54 7.18
N TYR A 184 1.64 8.06 6.44
CA TYR A 184 1.88 8.92 5.29
C TYR A 184 1.35 10.33 5.58
N SER A 185 2.18 11.34 5.39
CA SER A 185 1.91 12.72 5.82
C SER A 185 0.73 13.42 5.12
N VAL A 186 0.16 12.80 4.08
CA VAL A 186 -1.02 13.32 3.36
C VAL A 186 -2.31 12.67 3.89
N CYS A 187 -2.18 11.54 4.59
CA CYS A 187 -3.24 10.86 5.31
C CYS A 187 -3.21 11.29 6.79
N ASP A 188 -4.03 10.63 7.60
CA ASP A 188 -3.98 10.83 9.05
C ASP A 188 -2.61 10.41 9.62
N GLY A 189 -2.12 11.16 10.60
CA GLY A 189 -0.86 10.84 11.28
C GLY A 189 -1.05 9.73 12.31
N PHE A 190 0.02 9.00 12.65
CA PHE A 190 0.00 8.03 13.76
C PHE A 190 0.70 8.62 15.01
N PRO A 191 0.19 8.39 16.24
CA PRO A 191 -1.08 7.73 16.57
C PRO A 191 -2.30 8.64 16.33
N ASN A 192 -3.44 8.06 15.93
CA ASN A 192 -4.73 8.73 15.84
C ASN A 192 -5.86 7.91 16.45
N ARG A 193 -6.98 8.59 16.72
CA ARG A 193 -8.16 8.05 17.41
C ARG A 193 -8.87 6.98 16.57
N GLU A 194 -8.98 7.21 15.27
CA GLU A 194 -9.62 6.34 14.28
C GLU A 194 -8.90 4.98 14.20
N THR A 195 -7.59 4.99 14.36
CA THR A 195 -6.73 3.81 14.39
C THR A 195 -6.87 3.03 15.68
N ALA A 196 -7.03 3.72 16.81
CA ALA A 196 -7.27 3.09 18.11
C ALA A 196 -8.57 2.28 18.16
N ALA A 197 -9.44 2.42 17.13
CA ALA A 197 -10.81 1.89 17.14
C ALA A 197 -11.47 2.23 18.48
N TRP A 198 -11.29 3.50 18.87
CA TRP A 198 -11.85 4.05 20.10
C TRP A 198 -13.36 3.86 20.03
N PRO A 199 -14.00 3.32 21.09
CA PRO A 199 -15.36 2.82 20.97
C PRO A 199 -16.31 3.90 20.45
N ASP A 200 -17.18 3.50 19.53
CA ASP A 200 -18.34 4.25 19.00
C ASP A 200 -19.35 4.65 20.09
N SER A 201 -19.05 4.37 21.37
CA SER A 201 -19.85 4.75 22.53
C SER A 201 -19.65 6.20 22.98
N LEU A 202 -18.85 6.99 22.26
CA LEU A 202 -18.95 8.44 22.34
C LEU A 202 -20.24 8.86 21.61
N PRO A 203 -21.00 9.84 22.12
CA PRO A 203 -22.28 10.23 21.52
C PRO A 203 -22.15 10.40 20.00
N ASP A 204 -23.14 9.88 19.27
CA ASP A 204 -23.14 9.79 17.81
C ASP A 204 -22.70 11.12 17.18
N GLN A 205 -21.65 11.05 16.36
CA GLN A 205 -21.02 12.21 15.71
C GLN A 205 -21.98 12.98 14.77
N ASP A 206 -23.12 12.37 14.46
CA ASP A 206 -24.12 12.89 13.53
C ASP A 206 -25.20 13.78 14.19
N GLU A 207 -25.28 13.83 15.53
CA GLU A 207 -26.33 14.61 16.22
C GLU A 207 -25.89 16.00 16.67
N ASN A 208 -24.58 16.23 16.87
CA ASN A 208 -24.05 17.55 17.25
C ASN A 208 -22.59 17.77 16.82
N PRO A 209 -22.27 18.78 15.99
CA PRO A 209 -20.89 19.16 15.66
C PRO A 209 -20.01 19.45 16.88
N ASP A 210 -20.61 19.87 18.01
CA ASP A 210 -19.89 20.12 19.26
C ASP A 210 -19.38 18.81 19.93
N ASP A 211 -19.92 17.64 19.57
CA ASP A 211 -19.51 16.35 20.14
C ASP A 211 -18.21 15.80 19.52
N PHE A 212 -17.87 16.21 18.29
CA PHE A 212 -16.56 15.94 17.69
C PHE A 212 -15.44 16.55 18.53
N ASP A 213 -15.65 17.77 19.01
CA ASP A 213 -14.70 18.47 19.88
C ASP A 213 -14.52 17.76 21.23
N ALA A 214 -15.58 17.14 21.78
CA ALA A 214 -15.50 16.41 23.04
C ALA A 214 -14.67 15.11 22.92
N ALA A 215 -14.89 14.34 21.85
CA ALA A 215 -14.14 13.12 21.58
C ALA A 215 -12.65 13.41 21.36
N GLU A 216 -12.35 14.44 20.57
CA GLU A 216 -10.98 14.87 20.31
C GLU A 216 -10.31 15.42 21.57
N GLN A 217 -11.04 16.15 22.41
CA GLN A 217 -10.53 16.61 23.72
C GLN A 217 -10.15 15.43 24.64
N VAL A 218 -10.96 14.37 24.70
CA VAL A 218 -10.64 13.16 25.49
C VAL A 218 -9.39 12.48 24.93
N TRP A 219 -9.29 12.33 23.61
CA TRP A 219 -8.11 11.76 22.96
C TRP A 219 -6.84 12.60 23.23
N MET A 220 -6.95 13.93 23.11
CA MET A 220 -5.85 14.86 23.35
C MET A 220 -5.46 14.97 24.83
N ALA A 221 -6.36 14.62 25.76
CA ALA A 221 -6.06 14.55 27.20
C ALA A 221 -5.19 13.34 27.57
N LEU A 222 -5.14 12.31 26.74
CA LEU A 222 -4.26 11.15 26.95
C LEU A 222 -2.78 11.54 26.78
N SER A 223 -1.93 10.95 27.61
CA SER A 223 -0.50 11.05 27.43
C SER A 223 -0.07 10.46 26.06
N PRO A 224 1.07 10.90 25.49
CA PRO A 224 1.59 10.31 24.26
C PRO A 224 1.75 8.78 24.33
N ALA A 225 2.13 8.27 25.51
CA ALA A 225 2.25 6.84 25.79
C ALA A 225 0.89 6.12 25.67
N GLU A 226 -0.16 6.66 26.28
CA GLU A 226 -1.51 6.07 26.22
C GLU A 226 -2.07 6.11 24.80
N ARG A 227 -1.87 7.20 24.06
CA ARG A 227 -2.28 7.28 22.64
C ARG A 227 -1.59 6.23 21.79
N TRP A 228 -0.28 6.03 21.99
CA TRP A 228 0.46 4.98 21.32
C TRP A 228 -0.11 3.59 21.60
N ASP A 229 -0.30 3.26 22.88
CA ASP A 229 -0.77 1.94 23.31
C ASP A 229 -2.18 1.64 22.79
N GLN A 230 -3.07 2.63 22.83
CA GLN A 230 -4.44 2.53 22.31
C GLN A 230 -4.46 2.37 20.78
N ALA A 231 -3.69 3.20 20.06
CA ALA A 231 -3.59 3.12 18.60
C ALA A 231 -2.99 1.78 18.13
N MET A 232 -1.92 1.29 18.79
CA MET A 232 -1.34 -0.02 18.51
C MET A 232 -2.32 -1.17 18.79
N ALA A 233 -3.08 -1.11 19.88
CA ALA A 233 -4.09 -2.11 20.18
C ALA A 233 -5.18 -2.15 19.09
N GLY A 234 -5.62 -0.98 18.62
CA GLY A 234 -6.55 -0.86 17.50
C GLY A 234 -6.01 -1.44 16.19
N LEU A 235 -4.75 -1.15 15.84
CA LEU A 235 -4.10 -1.72 14.64
C LEU A 235 -4.03 -3.24 14.69
N ARG A 236 -3.64 -3.81 15.84
CA ARG A 236 -3.56 -5.26 16.00
C ARG A 236 -4.93 -5.92 15.84
N ARG A 237 -5.99 -5.34 16.41
CA ARG A 237 -7.37 -5.82 16.18
C ARG A 237 -7.78 -5.75 14.71
N LYS A 238 -7.49 -4.64 14.02
CA LYS A 238 -7.77 -4.50 12.58
C LYS A 238 -6.99 -5.54 11.75
N ALA A 239 -5.77 -5.88 12.19
CA ALA A 239 -4.93 -6.87 11.53
C ALA A 239 -5.45 -8.31 11.67
N GLU A 240 -6.24 -8.61 12.70
CA GLU A 240 -6.84 -9.93 12.92
C GLU A 240 -8.09 -10.17 12.07
N THR A 241 -8.84 -9.12 11.72
CA THR A 241 -10.21 -9.27 11.21
C THR A 241 -10.36 -9.16 9.71
N ALA A 242 -9.55 -8.35 9.01
CA ALA A 242 -9.76 -8.17 7.57
C ALA A 242 -8.56 -7.62 6.79
N TRP A 243 -7.60 -6.96 7.44
CA TRP A 243 -6.54 -6.24 6.72
C TRP A 243 -5.18 -6.82 7.09
N LEU A 244 -4.38 -7.24 6.11
CA LEU A 244 -3.01 -7.70 6.37
C LEU A 244 -2.07 -6.52 6.71
N LEU A 245 -2.36 -5.74 7.77
CA LEU A 245 -1.60 -4.54 8.16
C LEU A 245 -0.22 -4.88 8.74
N ARG A 246 -0.10 -6.02 9.42
CA ARG A 246 1.19 -6.51 9.90
C ARG A 246 2.05 -6.93 8.71
N ILE A 247 3.27 -6.43 8.63
CA ILE A 247 4.31 -6.92 7.72
C ILE A 247 5.24 -7.83 8.54
N SER A 248 5.36 -9.09 8.12
CA SER A 248 6.17 -10.11 8.81
C SER A 248 6.84 -11.05 7.80
N PRO A 249 7.81 -11.90 8.24
CA PRO A 249 8.41 -12.92 7.39
C PRO A 249 7.39 -13.84 6.72
N ASP A 250 6.31 -14.16 7.44
CA ASP A 250 5.33 -15.16 7.03
C ASP A 250 4.35 -14.64 5.96
N ASN A 251 4.24 -13.32 5.79
CA ASN A 251 3.21 -12.72 4.95
C ASN A 251 3.72 -11.69 3.93
N LEU A 252 5.04 -11.51 3.80
CA LEU A 252 5.63 -10.54 2.87
C LEU A 252 5.13 -10.71 1.43
N GLY A 253 4.98 -11.97 0.98
CA GLY A 253 4.51 -12.33 -0.35
C GLY A 253 3.00 -12.54 -0.47
N THR A 254 2.22 -12.27 0.59
CA THR A 254 0.77 -12.49 0.61
C THR A 254 0.03 -11.23 0.18
N ALA A 255 -0.78 -11.34 -0.87
CA ALA A 255 -1.64 -10.27 -1.37
C ALA A 255 -2.54 -9.73 -0.25
N ALA A 256 -2.69 -8.40 -0.17
CA ALA A 256 -3.12 -7.69 1.04
C ALA A 256 -4.12 -6.56 0.80
N PHE A 257 -4.45 -6.27 -0.45
CA PHE A 257 -5.31 -5.15 -0.81
C PHE A 257 -6.62 -5.65 -1.41
N GLY A 258 -7.72 -5.00 -1.03
CA GLY A 258 -9.04 -5.30 -1.55
C GLY A 258 -10.00 -5.94 -0.57
N THR A 259 -10.98 -6.61 -1.14
CA THR A 259 -12.03 -7.44 -0.53
C THR A 259 -11.47 -8.72 0.07
N GLU A 260 -12.35 -9.59 0.57
CA GLU A 260 -12.01 -10.86 1.24
C GLU A 260 -11.08 -11.77 0.44
N THR A 261 -11.08 -11.66 -0.90
CA THR A 261 -10.19 -12.42 -1.78
C THR A 261 -9.35 -11.46 -2.62
N PRO A 262 -8.15 -11.07 -2.15
CA PRO A 262 -7.24 -10.20 -2.91
C PRO A 262 -6.91 -10.80 -4.29
N LEU A 263 -7.20 -10.04 -5.35
CA LEU A 263 -6.96 -10.48 -6.74
C LEU A 263 -5.63 -9.96 -7.27
N THR A 264 -4.98 -10.77 -8.11
CA THR A 264 -3.83 -10.42 -8.94
C THR A 264 -4.20 -10.40 -10.42
N TRP A 265 -3.35 -9.84 -11.28
CA TRP A 265 -3.53 -9.92 -12.73
C TRP A 265 -3.47 -11.35 -13.27
N HIS A 266 -2.78 -12.26 -12.57
CA HIS A 266 -2.77 -13.67 -12.93
C HIS A 266 -4.14 -14.30 -12.69
N ASP A 267 -4.83 -13.95 -11.60
CA ASP A 267 -6.19 -14.42 -11.30
C ASP A 267 -7.20 -13.89 -12.31
N ILE A 268 -7.13 -12.59 -12.61
CA ILE A 268 -7.98 -11.97 -13.65
C ILE A 268 -7.74 -12.66 -15.01
N ALA A 269 -6.48 -12.88 -15.39
CA ALA A 269 -6.16 -13.56 -16.65
C ALA A 269 -6.67 -14.99 -16.68
N ALA A 270 -6.51 -15.74 -15.59
CA ALA A 270 -7.00 -17.11 -15.49
C ALA A 270 -8.53 -17.19 -15.64
N ALA A 271 -9.27 -16.28 -15.01
CA ALA A 271 -10.73 -16.22 -15.14
C ALA A 271 -11.18 -16.02 -16.60
N TRP A 272 -10.54 -15.08 -17.31
CA TRP A 272 -10.84 -14.81 -18.72
C TRP A 272 -10.33 -15.89 -19.69
N GLN A 273 -9.25 -16.59 -19.35
CA GLN A 273 -8.76 -17.71 -20.15
C GLN A 273 -9.64 -18.96 -19.98
N GLY A 274 -10.22 -19.17 -18.80
CA GLY A 274 -11.15 -20.26 -18.49
C GLY A 274 -12.41 -20.26 -19.36
N GLU A 275 -12.89 -19.09 -19.80
CA GLU A 275 -13.98 -18.97 -20.77
C GLU A 275 -13.62 -19.46 -22.19
N THR A 276 -12.32 -19.65 -22.50
CA THR A 276 -11.89 -20.05 -23.85
C THR A 276 -11.90 -21.57 -24.05
N VAL A 277 -12.30 -22.37 -23.03
CA VAL A 277 -12.33 -23.86 -23.10
C VAL A 277 -13.76 -24.44 -23.07
N GLY A 278 -14.81 -23.62 -22.99
CA GLY A 278 -16.19 -24.09 -22.99
C GLY A 278 -17.11 -23.24 -23.86
N ALA A 279 -17.74 -23.90 -24.85
CA ALA A 279 -18.84 -23.42 -25.70
C ALA A 279 -18.49 -22.52 -26.90
N ARG A 280 -18.07 -23.18 -27.99
CA ARG A 280 -18.84 -23.07 -29.24
C ARG A 280 -19.88 -24.18 -29.27
#